data_AF-A0A225VAB9-F1
#
_entry.id   AF-A0A225VAB9-F1
#
_cell.length_a   1.000
_cell.length_b   1.000
_cell.length_c   1.000
_cell.angle_alpha   90.00
_cell.angle_beta   90.00
_cell.angle_gamma   90.00
#
_symmetry.space_group_name_H-M   'P 1'
#
loop_
_entity.id
_entity.type
_entity.pdbx_description
1 polymer ?
#
loop_
_entity_poly.entity_id
_entity_poly.type
_entity_poly.pdbx_seq_one_letter_code
_entity_poly.pdbx_strand_id
1 'polypeptide(L)' 'MSGGGEYPYPKYTWSPAGGWWAKTKNWQRKTGVALVVLAAAAAPLALYSSSNHIKFPAEERRKL' A
#
# COMPACT_ATOMS: atom_id res chain seq x y z
N MET A 1 17.75 -13.27 8.40
CA MET A 1 17.13 -12.12 9.09
C MET A 1 17.49 -12.26 10.56
N SER A 2 18.20 -11.28 11.13
CA SER A 2 18.81 -11.34 12.47
C SER A 2 17.74 -11.55 13.55
N GLY A 3 17.71 -12.75 14.13
CA GLY A 3 16.81 -13.14 15.20
C GLY A 3 17.30 -12.63 16.55
N GLY A 4 17.18 -11.32 16.79
CA GLY A 4 17.13 -10.83 18.17
C GLY A 4 16.02 -11.59 18.89
N GLY A 5 16.33 -12.14 20.06
CA GLY A 5 15.41 -12.99 20.82
C GLY A 5 14.09 -12.27 21.14
N GLU A 6 13.02 -13.05 21.26
CA GLU A 6 11.74 -12.55 21.75
C GLU A 6 11.82 -12.38 23.28
N TYR A 7 11.40 -11.22 23.78
CA TYR A 7 11.30 -10.95 25.22
C TYR A 7 9.87 -11.18 25.70
N PRO A 8 9.61 -11.33 27.00
CA PRO A 8 8.25 -11.41 27.51
C PRO A 8 7.43 -10.17 27.15
N TYR A 9 6.17 -10.37 26.76
CA TYR A 9 5.23 -9.30 26.36
C TYR A 9 3.81 -9.63 26.80
N PRO A 10 2.93 -8.61 26.93
CA PRO A 10 1.53 -8.81 27.29
C PRO A 10 0.74 -9.43 26.12
N LYS A 11 0.32 -10.70 26.29
CA LYS A 11 -0.29 -11.53 25.23
C LYS A 11 -1.69 -11.07 24.79
N TYR A 12 -2.41 -10.34 25.63
CA TYR A 12 -3.81 -9.97 25.39
C TYR A 12 -3.99 -8.52 24.95
N THR A 13 -2.90 -7.85 24.56
CA THR A 13 -2.95 -6.48 24.07
C THR A 13 -3.34 -6.48 22.60
N TRP A 14 -4.37 -5.71 22.25
CA TRP A 14 -4.78 -5.52 20.86
C TRP A 14 -4.32 -4.15 20.35
N SER A 15 -3.85 -4.12 19.10
CA SER A 15 -3.52 -2.90 18.37
C SER A 15 -3.81 -3.10 16.88
N PRO A 16 -4.34 -2.09 16.18
CA PRO A 16 -4.68 -2.20 14.77
C PRO A 16 -3.45 -2.43 13.87
N ALA A 17 -2.27 -1.96 14.29
CA ALA A 17 -1.02 -2.14 13.55
C ALA A 17 -0.30 -3.47 13.88
N GLY A 18 -0.83 -4.25 14.82
CA GLY A 18 -0.17 -5.43 15.38
C GLY A 18 0.50 -5.15 16.73
N GLY A 19 1.23 -6.15 17.23
CA GLY A 19 1.90 -6.12 18.53
C GLY A 19 3.34 -6.60 18.46
N TRP A 20 3.87 -7.02 19.60
CA TRP A 20 5.24 -7.48 19.78
C TRP A 20 5.52 -8.74 18.95
N TRP A 21 6.58 -8.68 18.13
CA TRP A 21 7.06 -9.76 17.25
C TRP A 21 5.93 -10.45 16.46
N ALA A 22 5.05 -9.65 15.84
CA ALA A 22 3.88 -10.16 15.14
C ALA A 22 4.23 -11.18 14.04
N LYS A 23 4.03 -12.47 14.34
CA LYS A 23 4.13 -13.58 13.37
C LYS A 23 2.77 -13.84 12.75
N THR A 24 2.43 -13.08 11.72
CA THR A 24 1.13 -13.25 11.06
C THR A 24 1.15 -14.49 10.15
N LYS A 25 0.25 -15.44 10.41
CA LYS A 25 0.03 -16.59 9.51
C LYS A 25 -0.51 -16.05 8.18
N ASN A 26 0.10 -16.47 7.06
CA ASN A 26 -0.28 -16.07 5.69
C ASN A 26 -0.10 -14.57 5.36
N TRP A 27 0.98 -13.93 5.86
CA TRP A 27 1.28 -12.51 5.61
C TRP A 27 1.22 -12.15 4.12
N GLN A 28 1.76 -13.00 3.24
CA GLN A 28 1.83 -12.78 1.79
C GLN A 28 0.45 -12.58 1.17
N ARG A 29 -0.51 -13.44 1.53
CA ARG A 29 -1.89 -13.35 1.02
C ARG A 29 -2.56 -12.08 1.49
N LYS A 30 -2.37 -11.70 2.76
CA LYS A 30 -2.96 -10.47 3.33
C LYS A 30 -2.38 -9.22 2.65
N THR A 31 -1.06 -9.17 2.44
CA THR A 31 -0.40 -8.08 1.70
C THR A 31 -0.84 -8.04 0.24
N GLY A 32 -0.98 -9.19 -0.41
CA GLY A 32 -1.49 -9.28 -1.78
C GLY A 32 -2.89 -8.69 -1.92
N VAL A 33 -3.80 -9.02 -1.01
CA VAL A 33 -5.15 -8.42 -0.99
C VAL A 33 -5.10 -6.91 -0.76
N ALA A 34 -4.27 -6.43 0.17
CA ALA A 34 -4.13 -5.00 0.42
C ALA A 34 -3.65 -4.24 -0.83
N LEU A 35 -2.66 -4.78 -1.54
CA LEU A 35 -2.17 -4.20 -2.80
C LEU A 35 -3.25 -4.18 -3.89
N VAL A 36 -4.03 -5.25 -4.03
CA VAL A 36 -5.13 -5.30 -5.01
C VAL A 36 -6.18 -4.23 -4.70
N VAL A 37 -6.55 -4.06 -3.43
CA VAL A 37 -7.51 -3.03 -3.01
C VAL A 37 -6.98 -1.62 -3.29
N LEU A 38 -5.71 -1.36 -2.96
CA LEU A 38 -5.08 -0.08 -3.24
C LEU A 38 -5.02 0.22 -4.75
N ALA A 39 -4.65 -0.77 -5.56
CA ALA A 39 -4.62 -0.63 -7.02
C ALA A 39 -6.02 -0.38 -7.59
N ALA A 40 -7.03 -1.11 -7.11
CA ALA A 40 -8.42 -0.94 -7.53
C ALA A 40 -8.98 0.45 -7.18
N ALA A 41 -8.55 1.05 -6.07
CA ALA A 41 -8.92 2.41 -5.71
C ALA A 41 -8.15 3.47 -6.51
N ALA A 42 -6.83 3.28 -6.69
CA ALA A 42 -5.97 4.26 -7.33
C ALA A 42 -6.10 4.30 -8.86
N ALA A 43 -6.25 3.14 -9.52
CA ALA A 43 -6.31 3.04 -10.97
C ALA A 43 -7.45 3.87 -11.61
N PRO A 44 -8.71 3.79 -11.18
CA PRO A 44 -9.78 4.59 -11.78
C PRO A 44 -9.56 6.09 -11.57
N LEU A 45 -9.04 6.50 -10.39
CA LEU A 45 -8.70 7.90 -10.11
C LEU A 45 -7.58 8.40 -11.03
N ALA A 46 -6.54 7.59 -11.25
CA ALA A 46 -5.44 7.93 -12.13
C ALA A 46 -5.88 8.02 -13.60
N LEU A 47 -6.73 7.09 -14.05
CA LEU A 47 -7.28 7.10 -15.40
C LEU A 47 -8.18 8.31 -15.62
N TYR A 48 -9.07 8.61 -14.67
CA TYR A 48 -9.92 9.79 -14.72
C TYR A 48 -9.07 11.07 -14.75
N SER A 49 -8.05 11.18 -13.90
CA SER A 49 -7.12 12.31 -13.88
C SER A 49 -6.41 12.47 -15.24
N SER A 50 -5.90 11.38 -15.81
CA SER A 50 -5.24 11.39 -17.12
C SER A 50 -6.18 11.87 -18.25
N SER A 51 -7.44 11.45 -18.23
CA SER A 51 -8.42 11.87 -19.24
C SER A 51 -8.89 13.32 -19.09
N ASN A 52 -8.85 13.89 -17.89
CA ASN A 52 -9.45 15.20 -17.58
C ASN A 52 -8.43 16.32 -17.28
N HIS A 53 -7.13 16.07 -17.41
CA HIS A 53 -6.13 17.12 -17.17
C HIS A 53 -6.21 18.22 -18.26
N ILE A 54 -6.08 19.47 -17.83
CA ILE A 54 -5.97 20.62 -18.75
C ILE A 54 -4.60 20.52 -19.45
N LYS A 55 -4.59 20.49 -20.78
CA LYS A 55 -3.35 20.48 -21.58
C LYS A 55 -2.79 21.90 -21.65
N PHE A 56 -1.56 22.11 -21.19
CA PHE A 56 -0.89 23.39 -21.34
C PHE A 56 -0.35 23.56 -22.77
N PRO A 57 -0.28 24.80 -23.30
CA PRO A 57 0.24 25.04 -24.65
C PRO A 57 1.69 24.58 -24.88
N ALA A 58 2.49 24.44 -23.81
CA ALA A 58 3.86 23.90 -23.88
C ALA A 58 3.90 22.39 -24.19
N GLU A 59 2.88 21.62 -23.78
CA GLU A 59 2.77 20.19 -24.07
C GLU A 59 2.45 19.94 -25.55
N GLU A 60 1.63 20.79 -26.18
CA GLU A 60 1.35 20.73 -27.62
C GLU A 60 2.60 21.00 -28.47
N ARG A 61 3.39 22.01 -28.09
CA ARG A 61 4.66 22.35 -28.75
C ARG A 61 5.71 21.23 -28.71
N ARG A 62 5.66 20.36 -27.70
CA ARG A 62 6.58 19.21 -27.55
C ARG A 62 6.22 18.04 -28.48
N LYS A 63 5.01 18.03 -29.03
CA LYS A 63 4.51 16.96 -29.92
C LYS A 63 4.68 17.28 -31.41
N LEU A 64 5.10 18.50 -31.75
CA LEU A 64 5.55 18.92 -33.08
C LEU A 64 7.03 18.58 -33.25
#